data_AF-A0A1I7EFE5-F1
#
_entry.id   AF-A0A1I7EFE5-F1
#
_cell.length_a   1.000
_cell.length_b   1.000
_cell.length_c   1.000
_cell.angle_alpha   90.00
_cell.angle_beta   90.00
_cell.angle_gamma   90.00
#
_symmetry.space_group_name_H-M   'P 1'
#
loop_
_entity.id
_entity.type
_entity.pdbx_description
1 polymer ?
#
loop_
_entity_poly.entity_id
_entity_poly.type
_entity_poly.pdbx_seq_one_letter_code
_entity_poly.pdbx_strand_id
1 'polypeptide(L)'
;MRKYRRIAFAALMGVALSASHGWAQDADDDDDDKPAAAATTAAAPASGEKEQVTRASKDVPELILGTKEDQFTANQKDFELIAGQGYRWKISAAGGLEYKFVTDLFRNVWMNQIVI
;
A
#
# COMPACT_ATOMS: atom_id res chain seq x y z
N MET A 1 30.20 37.57 15.01
CA MET A 1 28.81 37.81 15.48
C MET A 1 27.83 37.14 14.53
N ARG A 2 27.18 36.02 14.91
CA ARG A 2 26.20 35.32 14.07
C ARG A 2 24.79 35.58 14.64
N LYS A 3 23.92 36.21 13.84
CA LYS A 3 22.53 36.53 14.20
C LYS A 3 21.64 35.34 13.88
N TYR A 4 20.96 34.78 14.88
CA TYR A 4 19.91 33.76 14.70
C TYR A 4 18.54 34.44 14.68
N ARG A 5 17.74 34.19 13.64
CA ARG A 5 16.33 34.61 13.57
C ARG A 5 15.48 33.47 14.13
N ARG A 6 14.72 33.75 15.19
CA ARG A 6 13.71 32.83 15.74
C ARG A 6 12.44 32.97 14.89
N ILE A 7 11.98 31.87 14.29
CA ILE A 7 10.67 31.79 13.65
C ILE A 7 9.73 31.16 14.67
N ALA A 8 8.68 31.88 15.06
CA ALA A 8 7.63 31.38 15.92
C ALA A 8 6.55 30.71 15.05
N PHE A 9 6.20 29.47 15.36
CA PHE A 9 5.03 28.78 14.80
C PHE A 9 3.82 29.12 15.67
N ALA A 10 2.84 29.83 15.12
CA ALA A 10 1.55 30.02 15.74
C ALA A 10 0.59 28.93 15.22
N ALA A 11 0.16 28.05 16.12
CA ALA A 11 -0.98 27.17 15.90
C ALA A 11 -2.23 27.89 16.43
N LEU A 12 -3.31 27.91 15.65
CA LEU A 12 -4.63 28.19 16.18
C LEU A 12 -5.73 27.51 15.34
N MET A 13 -6.53 26.70 16.04
CA MET A 13 -7.68 25.93 15.57
C MET A 13 -8.79 26.80 14.97
N GLY A 14 -9.53 26.25 14.01
CA GLY A 14 -10.76 26.84 13.47
C GLY A 14 -11.85 25.80 13.18
N VAL A 15 -12.78 25.68 14.14
CA VAL A 15 -14.24 25.42 14.07
C VAL A 15 -14.77 24.40 13.04
N ALA A 16 -15.35 23.31 13.58
CA ALA A 16 -16.38 22.50 12.93
C ALA A 16 -17.77 23.13 13.14
N LEU A 17 -18.61 23.20 12.09
CA LEU A 17 -20.07 23.04 12.13
C LEU A 17 -20.71 23.19 10.72
N SER A 18 -21.27 22.07 10.26
CA SER A 18 -22.57 21.88 9.56
C SER A 18 -23.07 22.88 8.51
N ALA A 19 -23.27 22.40 7.27
CA ALA A 19 -24.51 22.59 6.51
C ALA A 19 -24.58 21.62 5.31
N SER A 20 -25.25 20.48 5.49
CA SER A 20 -25.78 19.66 4.40
C SER A 20 -26.82 20.47 3.62
N HIS A 21 -26.47 20.89 2.41
CA HIS A 21 -27.40 21.52 1.46
C HIS A 21 -27.86 20.49 0.44
N GLY A 22 -29.17 20.26 0.39
CA GLY A 22 -29.81 19.41 -0.60
C GLY A 22 -31.30 19.22 -0.30
N TRP A 23 -32.07 20.32 -0.35
CA TRP A 23 -33.53 20.25 -0.47
C TRP A 23 -33.89 20.67 -1.90
N ALA A 24 -34.39 19.70 -2.68
CA ALA A 24 -35.35 19.93 -3.75
C ALA A 24 -36.14 18.61 -3.88
N GLN A 25 -37.29 18.59 -3.22
CA GLN A 25 -38.28 17.52 -3.28
C GLN A 25 -39.40 18.08 -4.16
N ASP A 26 -39.42 17.68 -5.43
CA ASP A 26 -40.63 17.72 -6.24
C ASP A 26 -41.19 16.29 -6.22
N ALA A 27 -42.34 16.15 -5.56
CA ALA A 27 -43.17 14.95 -5.64
C ALA A 27 -44.16 15.15 -6.78
N ASP A 28 -44.35 14.13 -7.62
CA ASP A 28 -45.63 13.44 -7.78
C ASP A 28 -45.60 12.43 -8.96
N ASP A 29 -46.39 11.36 -8.78
CA ASP A 29 -46.90 10.33 -9.71
C ASP A 29 -46.06 9.08 -10.06
N ASP A 30 -46.37 8.01 -9.30
CA ASP A 30 -46.92 6.70 -9.72
C ASP A 30 -46.42 6.03 -11.02
N ASP A 31 -45.72 4.89 -10.88
CA ASP A 31 -46.25 3.55 -11.22
C ASP A 31 -45.18 2.43 -11.08
N ASP A 32 -45.66 1.25 -10.67
CA ASP A 32 -44.95 0.00 -10.42
C ASP A 32 -44.03 -0.50 -11.56
N ASP A 33 -42.78 -0.90 -11.26
CA ASP A 33 -42.22 -2.22 -11.66
C ASP A 33 -40.76 -2.49 -11.21
N LYS A 34 -40.62 -3.46 -10.30
CA LYS A 34 -39.52 -4.45 -10.15
C LYS A 34 -38.10 -3.99 -9.73
N PRO A 35 -37.44 -4.67 -8.76
CA PRO A 35 -36.09 -4.33 -8.34
C PRO A 35 -35.08 -4.73 -9.42
N ALA A 36 -34.58 -3.76 -10.17
CA ALA A 36 -33.37 -3.94 -10.95
C ALA A 36 -32.21 -4.07 -9.97
N ALA A 37 -31.77 -5.31 -9.75
CA ALA A 37 -30.55 -5.64 -9.04
C ALA A 37 -29.45 -4.69 -9.49
N ALA A 38 -28.93 -3.88 -8.56
CA ALA A 38 -27.74 -3.10 -8.77
C ALA A 38 -26.61 -4.08 -9.09
N ALA A 39 -26.36 -4.27 -10.39
CA ALA A 39 -25.17 -4.92 -10.87
C ALA A 39 -24.01 -4.03 -10.43
N THR A 40 -23.38 -4.38 -9.32
CA THR A 40 -22.07 -3.88 -8.94
C THR A 40 -21.13 -4.33 -10.05
N THR A 41 -20.98 -3.51 -11.09
CA THR A 41 -19.82 -3.59 -11.97
C THR A 41 -18.62 -3.30 -11.09
N ALA A 42 -17.96 -4.36 -10.64
CA ALA A 42 -16.61 -4.28 -10.12
C ALA A 42 -15.77 -3.59 -11.20
N ALA A 43 -15.45 -2.32 -10.96
CA ALA A 43 -14.51 -1.61 -11.80
C ALA A 43 -13.21 -2.40 -11.77
N ALA A 44 -12.87 -3.02 -12.90
CA ALA A 44 -11.51 -3.50 -13.13
C ALA A 44 -10.58 -2.30 -12.88
N PRO A 45 -9.45 -2.47 -12.15
CA PRO A 45 -8.52 -1.38 -12.00
C PRO A 45 -8.08 -0.96 -13.40
N ALA A 46 -8.20 0.33 -13.70
CA ALA A 46 -7.79 0.88 -14.97
C ALA A 46 -6.29 0.61 -15.16
N SER A 47 -5.97 -0.47 -15.87
CA SER A 47 -4.62 -0.83 -16.29
C SER A 47 -4.19 0.13 -17.40
N GLY A 48 -3.71 1.31 -17.04
CA GLY A 48 -3.34 2.35 -18.01
C GLY A 48 -2.18 3.25 -17.60
N GLU A 49 -1.96 3.49 -16.31
CA GLU A 49 -0.81 4.26 -15.85
C GLU A 49 0.32 3.30 -15.44
N LYS A 50 1.43 3.31 -16.19
CA LYS A 50 2.65 2.64 -15.76
C LYS A 50 3.05 3.23 -14.42
N GLU A 51 3.08 2.39 -13.39
CA GLU A 51 3.38 2.83 -12.03
C GLU A 51 4.71 3.60 -12.01
N GLN A 52 4.65 4.86 -11.57
CA GLN A 52 5.81 5.74 -11.60
C GLN A 52 6.80 5.35 -10.49
N VAL A 53 8.08 5.28 -10.85
CA VAL A 53 9.17 5.10 -9.90
C VAL A 53 9.28 6.34 -9.01
N THR A 54 9.31 6.14 -7.70
CA THR A 54 9.50 7.21 -6.73
C THR A 54 10.77 7.00 -5.93
N ARG A 55 11.24 8.06 -5.26
CA ARG A 55 12.40 7.96 -4.35
C ARG A 55 12.06 7.30 -3.01
N ALA A 56 10.77 7.17 -2.68
CA ALA A 56 10.33 6.54 -1.45
C ALA A 56 10.32 5.03 -1.63
N SER A 57 10.72 4.28 -0.59
CA SER A 57 10.62 2.82 -0.62
C SER A 57 9.16 2.36 -0.55
N LYS A 58 8.86 1.25 -1.23
CA LYS A 58 7.57 0.55 -1.15
C LYS A 58 7.74 -0.76 -0.39
N ASP A 59 6.73 -1.15 0.35
CA ASP A 59 6.72 -2.47 0.99
C ASP A 59 6.38 -3.54 -0.05
N VAL A 60 7.13 -4.64 -0.04
CA VAL A 60 6.76 -5.87 -0.76
C VAL A 60 6.11 -6.85 0.20
N PRO A 61 5.32 -7.82 -0.30
CA PRO A 61 4.77 -8.89 0.53
C PRO A 61 5.86 -9.56 1.37
N GLU A 62 5.53 -9.89 2.61
CA GLU A 62 6.46 -10.59 3.50
C GLU A 62 6.78 -11.98 2.93
N LEU A 63 8.07 -12.33 2.89
CA LEU A 63 8.53 -13.68 2.62
C LEU A 63 8.66 -14.43 3.95
N ILE A 64 7.88 -15.48 4.11
CA ILE A 64 7.91 -16.39 5.25
C ILE A 64 8.48 -17.72 4.77
N LEU A 65 9.58 -18.13 5.39
CA LEU A 65 10.27 -19.38 5.09
C LEU A 65 9.92 -20.46 6.12
N GLY A 66 9.46 -21.59 5.60
CA GLY A 66 8.98 -22.72 6.37
C GLY A 66 7.63 -22.48 7.03
N THR A 67 7.16 -23.54 7.66
CA THR A 67 6.01 -23.60 8.55
C THR A 67 6.39 -24.54 9.71
N LYS A 68 5.48 -24.69 10.67
CA LYS A 68 5.68 -25.62 11.77
C LYS A 68 5.73 -27.08 11.29
N GLU A 69 4.99 -27.38 10.22
CA GLU A 69 4.81 -28.73 9.67
C GLU A 69 5.79 -29.04 8.52
N ASP A 70 6.19 -28.03 7.74
CA ASP A 70 7.09 -28.19 6.58
C ASP A 70 8.15 -27.09 6.53
N GLN A 71 9.41 -27.51 6.56
CA GLN A 71 10.59 -26.63 6.59
C GLN A 71 10.94 -26.02 5.24
N PHE A 72 10.43 -26.56 4.12
CA PHE A 72 10.86 -26.18 2.76
C PHE A 72 9.84 -25.34 1.99
N THR A 73 8.70 -25.04 2.62
CA THR A 73 7.68 -24.18 2.03
C THR A 73 8.08 -22.70 2.09
N ALA A 74 7.68 -21.93 1.08
CA ALA A 74 7.70 -20.47 1.10
C ALA A 74 6.31 -19.96 0.74
N ASN A 75 5.83 -18.93 1.46
CA ASN A 75 4.48 -18.37 1.23
C ASN A 75 4.35 -17.60 -0.10
N GLN A 76 5.46 -17.06 -0.60
CA GLN A 76 5.57 -16.32 -1.84
C GLN A 76 6.78 -16.80 -2.63
N LYS A 77 6.60 -17.07 -3.92
CA LYS A 77 7.65 -17.59 -4.81
C LYS A 77 8.04 -16.59 -5.90
N ASP A 78 7.15 -15.65 -6.19
CA ASP A 78 7.30 -14.69 -7.27
C ASP A 78 7.06 -13.27 -6.75
N PHE A 79 7.90 -12.34 -7.19
CA PHE A 79 7.79 -10.93 -6.87
C PHE A 79 8.01 -10.13 -8.15
N GLU A 80 7.07 -9.26 -8.47
CA GLU A 80 7.24 -8.31 -9.58
C GLU A 80 7.79 -6.99 -9.04
N LEU A 81 8.95 -6.59 -9.55
CA LEU A 81 9.66 -5.39 -9.11
C LEU A 81 9.91 -4.46 -10.29
N ILE A 82 9.80 -3.16 -10.05
CA ILE A 82 10.11 -2.12 -11.02
C ILE A 82 11.56 -1.68 -10.83
N ALA A 83 12.34 -1.72 -11.91
CA ALA A 83 13.74 -1.30 -11.85
C ALA A 83 13.86 0.16 -11.38
N GLY A 84 14.77 0.42 -10.45
CA GLY A 84 15.02 1.76 -9.88
C GLY A 84 14.08 2.16 -8.74
N GLN A 85 13.01 1.40 -8.47
CA GLN A 85 12.17 1.60 -7.30
C GLN A 85 12.84 1.01 -6.05
N GLY A 86 12.88 1.78 -4.96
CA GLY A 86 13.34 1.29 -3.67
C GLY A 86 12.27 0.39 -3.03
N TYR A 87 12.69 -0.70 -2.40
CA TYR A 87 11.79 -1.61 -1.70
C TYR A 87 12.24 -1.88 -0.26
N ARG A 88 11.27 -2.14 0.61
CA ARG A 88 11.48 -2.70 1.94
C ARG A 88 10.88 -4.10 1.95
N TRP A 89 11.74 -5.07 2.23
CA TRP A 89 11.34 -6.47 2.29
C TRP A 89 11.45 -6.99 3.71
N LYS A 90 10.33 -7.49 4.24
CA LYS A 90 10.33 -8.26 5.47
C LYS A 90 10.48 -9.74 5.13
N ILE A 91 11.46 -10.38 5.75
CA ILE A 91 11.74 -11.81 5.60
C ILE A 91 11.71 -12.41 7.01
N SER A 92 10.90 -13.44 7.20
CA SER A 92 10.79 -14.15 8.47
C SER A 92 10.91 -15.66 8.27
N ALA A 93 11.33 -16.34 9.33
CA ALA A 93 11.34 -17.79 9.40
C ALA A 93 10.21 -18.24 10.33
N ALA A 94 9.42 -19.21 9.87
CA ALA A 94 8.44 -19.93 10.67
C ALA A 94 8.76 -21.43 10.79
N GLY A 95 9.83 -21.89 10.13
CA GLY A 95 10.45 -23.19 10.37
C GLY A 95 11.50 -23.17 11.50
N GLY A 96 12.00 -24.35 11.85
CA GLY A 96 13.05 -24.57 12.86
C GLY A 96 14.45 -24.75 12.30
N LEU A 97 14.67 -24.42 11.02
CA LEU A 97 15.98 -24.52 10.35
C LEU A 97 16.59 -23.14 10.09
N GLU A 98 17.90 -23.12 9.87
CA GLU A 98 18.60 -21.97 9.30
C GLU A 98 18.40 -21.95 7.79
N TYR A 99 18.04 -20.78 7.25
CA TYR A 99 17.80 -20.59 5.82
C TYR A 99 18.93 -19.81 5.18
N LYS A 100 19.32 -20.24 3.97
CA LYS A 100 20.33 -19.57 3.16
C LYS A 100 19.73 -19.18 1.81
N PHE A 101 19.88 -17.93 1.43
CA PHE A 101 19.60 -17.50 0.07
C PHE A 101 20.73 -17.91 -0.87
N VAL A 102 20.40 -18.76 -1.84
CA VAL A 102 21.27 -19.10 -2.98
C VAL A 102 20.63 -18.47 -4.21
N THR A 103 20.97 -17.21 -4.47
CA THR A 103 20.35 -16.39 -5.51
C THR A 103 21.34 -15.40 -6.10
N ASP A 104 21.10 -15.01 -7.35
CA ASP A 104 21.73 -13.89 -8.03
C ASP A 104 20.96 -12.57 -7.87
N LEU A 105 19.75 -12.59 -7.29
CA LEU A 105 18.90 -11.42 -7.04
C LEU A 105 19.70 -10.26 -6.47
N PHE A 106 20.50 -10.53 -5.45
CA PHE A 106 21.26 -9.50 -4.72
C PHE A 106 22.48 -8.97 -5.48
N ARG A 107 22.90 -9.59 -6.59
CA ARG A 107 24.04 -9.10 -7.39
C ARG A 107 23.71 -7.81 -8.13
N ASN A 108 22.44 -7.62 -8.49
CA ASN A 108 21.94 -6.46 -9.23
C ASN A 108 21.13 -5.51 -8.35
N VAL A 109 21.17 -5.67 -7.02
CA VAL A 109 20.41 -4.87 -6.06
C VAL A 109 21.37 -4.14 -5.13
N TRP A 110 21.14 -2.85 -4.95
CA TRP A 110 21.80 -2.07 -3.90
C TRP A 110 21.09 -2.29 -2.57
N MET A 111 21.79 -2.80 -1.55
CA MET A 111 21.26 -2.91 -0.19
C MET A 111 21.58 -1.67 0.62
N ASN A 112 20.55 -0.85 0.89
CA ASN A 112 20.72 0.37 1.68
C ASN A 112 20.87 0.08 3.18
N GLN A 113 20.09 -0.87 3.71
CA GLN A 113 20.09 -1.23 5.12
C GLN A 113 19.60 -2.66 5.31
N ILE A 114 20.22 -3.38 6.25
CA ILE A 114 19.73 -4.66 6.77
C ILE A 114 19.38 -4.43 8.24
N VAL A 115 18.14 -4.76 8.61
CA VAL A 115 17.66 -4.74 10.00
C VAL A 115 17.33 -6.18 10.37
N ILE A 116 17.92 -6.66 11.47
CA ILE A 116 17.79 -8.02 11.98
C ILE A 116 17.01 -7.97 13.29
#